data_AF-A0A075MVT4-F1
#
_entry.id   AF-A0A075MVT4-F1
#
_cell.length_a   1.000
_cell.length_b   1.000
_cell.length_c   1.000
_cell.angle_alpha   90.00
_cell.angle_beta   90.00
_cell.angle_gamma   90.00
#
_symmetry.space_group_name_H-M   'P 1'
#
loop_
_entity.id
_entity.type
_entity.pdbx_description
1 polymer ?
#
loop_
_entity_poly.entity_id
_entity_poly.type
_entity_poly.pdbx_seq_one_letter_code
_entity_poly.pdbx_strand_id
1 'polypeptide(L)' 'MLGLLQKHCPVCGMDVDKNTAMKRFGKYFCSEEHAGQYAEMKMARDIERKDYEDRGSGGGGCC' A
#
# COMPACT_ATOMS: atom_id res chain seq x y z
N MET A 1 -14.49 23.15 13.07
CA MET A 1 -14.97 21.77 12.93
C MET A 1 -13.82 20.92 12.42
N LEU A 2 -13.29 20.00 13.24
CA LEU A 2 -12.14 19.18 12.90
C LEU A 2 -12.55 18.19 11.81
N GLY A 3 -12.17 18.48 10.56
CA GLY A 3 -12.45 17.64 9.40
C GLY A 3 -11.94 16.22 9.64
N LEU A 4 -12.87 15.29 9.76
CA LEU A 4 -12.60 13.88 9.91
C LEU A 4 -11.74 13.44 8.73
N LEU A 5 -10.51 12.98 9.01
CA LEU A 5 -9.64 12.31 8.05
C LEU A 5 -10.32 11.00 7.62
N GLN A 6 -11.33 11.09 6.75
CA GLN A 6 -11.91 9.95 6.06
C GLN A 6 -10.77 9.27 5.31
N LYS A 7 -10.66 7.96 5.52
CA LYS A 7 -9.71 7.13 4.80
C LYS A 7 -10.48 6.45 3.70
N HIS A 8 -9.82 6.09 2.61
CA HIS A 8 -10.47 5.41 1.49
C HIS A 8 -9.85 4.03 1.31
N CYS A 9 -10.67 3.06 0.94
CA CYS A 9 -10.20 1.75 0.53
C CYS A 9 -9.45 1.88 -0.80
N PRO A 10 -8.18 1.47 -0.90
CA PRO A 10 -7.40 1.59 -2.13
C PRO A 10 -7.82 0.60 -3.23
N VAL A 11 -8.72 -0.34 -2.93
CA VAL A 11 -9.24 -1.34 -3.89
C VAL A 11 -10.50 -0.84 -4.58
N CYS A 12 -11.53 -0.45 -3.80
CA CYS A 12 -12.82 -0.02 -4.34
C CYS A 12 -13.08 1.49 -4.26
N GLY A 13 -12.23 2.26 -3.58
CA GLY A 13 -12.38 3.71 -3.43
C GLY A 13 -13.41 4.17 -2.39
N MET A 14 -14.13 3.25 -1.73
CA MET A 14 -15.12 3.62 -0.71
C MET A 14 -14.48 4.29 0.51
N ASP A 15 -15.20 5.26 1.06
CA ASP A 15 -14.90 5.86 2.36
C ASP A 15 -14.98 4.82 3.49
N VAL A 16 -13.94 4.81 4.31
CA VAL A 16 -13.80 3.93 5.47
C VAL A 16 -13.38 4.76 6.68
N ASP A 17 -14.03 4.49 7.82
CA ASP A 17 -13.70 5.18 9.06
C ASP A 17 -12.45 4.57 9.69
N LYS A 18 -11.48 5.40 10.07
CA LYS A 18 -10.19 4.94 10.63
C LYS A 18 -10.31 4.15 11.93
N ASN A 19 -11.42 4.27 12.67
CA ASN A 19 -11.62 3.59 13.96
C ASN A 19 -12.25 2.20 13.77
N THR A 20 -13.04 2.00 12.72
CA THR A 20 -13.71 0.73 12.42
C THR A 20 -13.07 -0.04 11.28
N ALA A 21 -12.33 0.64 10.41
CA ALA A 21 -11.71 0.05 9.23
C ALA A 21 -10.48 -0.78 9.59
N MET A 22 -10.29 -1.86 8.84
CA MET A 22 -9.13 -2.72 9.01
C MET A 22 -7.89 -2.07 8.43
N LYS A 23 -6.82 -2.03 9.24
CA LYS A 23 -5.52 -1.47 8.85
C LYS A 23 -4.54 -2.60 8.51
N ARG A 24 -4.13 -2.69 7.25
CA ARG A 24 -3.13 -3.66 6.75
C ARG A 24 -2.15 -2.96 5.80
N PHE A 25 -0.88 -3.33 5.80
CA PHE A 25 0.15 -2.72 4.93
C PHE A 25 0.20 -1.17 4.96
N GLY A 26 -0.19 -0.55 6.08
CA GLY A 26 -0.27 0.91 6.22
C GLY A 26 -1.48 1.59 5.54
N LYS A 27 -2.42 0.81 4.98
CA LYS A 27 -3.65 1.28 4.32
C LYS A 27 -4.89 0.80 5.08
N TYR A 28 -6.02 1.49 4.86
CA TYR A 28 -7.32 1.15 5.46
C TYR A 28 -8.21 0.49 4.42
N PHE A 29 -8.96 -0.53 4.82
CA PHE A 29 -9.81 -1.33 3.94
C PHE A 29 -11.21 -1.48 4.53
N CYS A 30 -12.21 -1.55 3.64
CA CYS A 30 -13.59 -1.78 4.02
C CYS A 30 -13.87 -3.25 4.38
N SER A 31 -13.04 -4.18 3.90
CA SER A 31 -13.25 -5.63 4.03
C SER A 31 -11.92 -6.38 3.93
N GLU A 32 -11.90 -7.60 4.47
CA GLU A 32 -10.68 -8.42 4.55
C GLU A 32 -10.29 -8.93 3.17
N GLU A 33 -11.28 -9.23 2.32
CA GLU A 33 -11.10 -9.58 0.91
C GLU A 33 -10.29 -8.51 0.16
N HIS A 34 -10.65 -7.23 0.31
CA HIS A 34 -9.90 -6.13 -0.30
C HIS A 34 -8.50 -5.98 0.29
N ALA A 35 -8.31 -6.26 1.58
CA ALA A 35 -6.98 -6.27 2.17
C ALA A 35 -6.10 -7.40 1.59
N GLY A 36 -6.70 -8.56 1.30
CA GLY A 36 -6.05 -9.70 0.64
C GLY A 36 -5.67 -9.39 -0.81
N GLN A 37 -6.62 -8.91 -1.61
CA GLN A 37 -6.36 -8.52 -3.01
C GLN A 37 -5.25 -7.47 -3.12
N TYR A 38 -5.22 -6.51 -2.18
CA TYR A 38 -4.15 -5.51 -2.12
C TYR A 38 -2.80 -6.12 -1.74
N ALA A 39 -2.78 -7.12 -0.86
CA ALA A 39 -1.55 -7.85 -0.51
C ALA A 39 -0.96 -8.54 -1.74
N GLU A 40 -1.79 -9.23 -2.52
CA GLU A 40 -1.38 -9.93 -3.75
C GLU A 40 -0.88 -8.95 -4.82
N MET A 41 -1.61 -7.85 -5.07
CA MET A 41 -1.15 -6.79 -5.97
C MET A 41 0.17 -6.15 -5.53
N LYS A 42 0.33 -5.92 -4.22
CA LYS A 42 1.54 -5.32 -3.68
C LYS A 42 2.73 -6.27 -3.80
N MET A 43 2.54 -7.56 -3.49
CA MET A 43 3.58 -8.58 -3.67
C MET A 43 4.04 -8.66 -5.14
N ALA A 44 3.12 -8.60 -6.10
CA ALA A 44 3.47 -8.58 -7.52
C ALA A 44 4.33 -7.36 -7.90
N ARG A 45 3.99 -6.16 -7.39
CA ARG A 45 4.80 -4.94 -7.64
C ARG A 45 6.14 -4.91 -6.94
N ASP A 46 6.22 -5.39 -5.70
CA ASP A 46 7.47 -5.41 -4.94
C ASP A 46 8.48 -6.40 -5.55
N ILE A 47 8.01 -7.48 -6.21
CA ILE A 47 8.86 -8.38 -7.01
C ILE A 47 9.52 -7.62 -8.17
N GLU A 48 8.76 -6.82 -8.93
CA GLU A 48 9.32 -6.03 -10.04
C GLU A 48 10.30 -4.95 -9.57
N ARG A 49 10.05 -4.33 -8.41
CA ARG A 49 10.95 -3.29 -7.87
C ARG A 49 12.28 -3.87 -7.38
N LYS A 50 12.26 -5.09 -6.84
CA LYS A 50 13.48 -5.78 -6.39
C LYS A 50 14.39 -6.14 -7.57
N ASP A 51 13.80 -6.56 -8.70
CA ASP A 51 14.55 -6.81 -9.95
C ASP A 51 15.21 -5.55 -10.52
N TYR A 52 14.65 -4.36 -10.27
CA TYR A 52 15.21 -3.08 -10.74
C TYR A 52 16.30 -2.53 -9.79
N GLU A 53 16.13 -2.65 -8.47
CA GLU A 53 17.13 -2.20 -7.49
C GLU A 53 18.32 -3.18 -7.37
N ASP A 54 18.13 -4.47 -7.66
CA ASP A 54 19.22 -5.47 -7.69
C ASP A 54 20.08 -5.35 -8.97
N ARG A 55 19.51 -4.93 -10.10
CA ARG A 55 20.27 -4.57 -11.32
C ARG A 55 20.87 -3.15 -11.29
N GLY A 56 20.59 -2.37 -10.24
CA GLY A 56 21.07 -1.00 -10.05
C GLY A 56 22.23 -0.86 -9.06
N SER A 57 22.80 -1.96 -8.56
CA SER A 57 24.01 -1.95 -7.72
C SER A 57 25.26 -1.76 -8.57
N GLY A 58 25.39 -0.60 -9.21
CA GLY A 58 26.55 -0.19 -9.99
C GLY A 58 26.98 1.22 -9.67
N GLY A 59 27.74 1.39 -8.57
CA GLY A 59 28.49 2.61 -8.23
C GLY A 59 27.61 3.70 -7.62
N GLY A 60 27.60 3.90 -6.29
CA GLY A 60 28.81 4.20 -5.54
C GLY A 60 29.30 5.59 -5.93
N GLY A 61 28.66 6.63 -5.41
CA GLY A 61 29.19 7.98 -5.51
C GLY A 61 30.49 8.09 -4.72
N CYS A 62 31.59 8.41 -5.39
CA CYS A 62 32.76 9.13 -4.84
C CYS A 62 33.79 9.46 -5.93
N CYS A 63 33.66 10.63 -6.56
CA CYS A 63 34.77 11.49 -7.00
C CYS A 63 34.25 12.89 -7.36
#